data_AF-A0A2P6TED8-F1
#
_entry.id   AF-A0A2P6TED8-F1
#
_cell.length_a   1.000
_cell.length_b   1.000
_cell.length_c   1.000
_cell.angle_alpha   90.00
_cell.angle_beta   90.00
_cell.angle_gamma   90.00
#
_symmetry.space_group_name_H-M   'P 1'
#
loop_
_entity.id
_entity.type
_entity.pdbx_description
1 polymer ?
#
loop_
_entity_poly.entity_id
_entity_poly.type
_entity_poly.pdbx_seq_one_letter_code
_entity_poly.pdbx_strand_id
1 'polypeptide(L)'
;MSEKGVDTKGMPYPPPGYYPPHGAYPPPPPHGYPPPPPGYAHHGPHHGPYAAPPPQTVYVQQSPPHDAAAGCCAGLMAALCCCCAMEAATDPPPPPPLLPLRLHQAAFLLSTASMLINRTKLDAGDLLTLTMLALAHTVACVYTLLEPRHYWQQRHWFLPAVRLMFYLSYRRAGIGTIDVLDRPATAGLTGVMIDFFRISLGTRALGLAMAGLVFGEPPAATLLVQSVYVALLMAGNSEGYCSTQLLASPLSRARMHRLAAALETATLPAAVVLQPLPSGSSALSAGLPILQGTKDACPAVVSFVNIILAVVMPTLAALHSWHPPPPSPEHIAQQPCSLHGRVAAAFAAADRALHRLFLGGAPWRPPLVVWYCCTAAWWACRFSPVQMQG
;
A
#
# COMPACT_ATOMS: atom_id res chain seq x y z
N MET A 1 44.62 -16.68 -38.66
CA MET A 1 44.18 -15.65 -37.70
C MET A 1 43.82 -16.37 -36.42
N SER A 2 44.57 -16.11 -35.35
CA SER A 2 44.63 -16.91 -34.13
C SER A 2 43.93 -16.16 -33.01
N GLU A 3 42.88 -16.78 -32.45
CA GLU A 3 42.10 -16.29 -31.32
C GLU A 3 42.90 -16.45 -30.02
N LYS A 4 43.22 -15.34 -29.37
CA LYS A 4 43.83 -15.33 -28.03
C LYS A 4 42.72 -15.35 -26.97
N GLY A 5 42.60 -16.47 -26.27
CA GLY A 5 41.81 -16.59 -25.05
C GLY A 5 42.38 -15.73 -23.93
N VAL A 6 41.48 -15.02 -23.23
CA VAL A 6 41.80 -14.24 -22.03
C VAL A 6 41.55 -15.13 -20.82
N ASP A 7 42.66 -15.45 -20.15
CA ASP A 7 42.76 -16.29 -18.96
C ASP A 7 42.45 -15.43 -17.71
N THR A 8 41.25 -15.53 -17.14
CA THR A 8 40.85 -14.82 -15.92
C THR A 8 41.35 -15.56 -14.68
N LYS A 9 42.66 -15.48 -14.45
CA LYS A 9 43.29 -15.91 -13.19
C LYS A 9 42.94 -14.94 -12.05
N GLY A 10 42.28 -15.51 -11.03
CA GLY A 10 42.02 -15.03 -9.68
C GLY A 10 42.49 -13.64 -9.28
N MET A 11 41.53 -12.73 -9.05
CA MET A 11 41.76 -11.59 -8.18
C MET A 11 41.65 -12.06 -6.72
N PRO A 12 42.66 -11.78 -5.87
CA PRO A 12 42.61 -12.09 -4.45
C PRO A 12 41.53 -11.24 -3.77
N TYR A 13 40.70 -11.90 -2.97
CA TYR A 13 39.75 -11.25 -2.08
C TYR A 13 40.50 -10.27 -1.15
N PRO A 14 40.03 -9.03 -0.99
CA PRO A 14 40.60 -8.14 0.02
C PRO A 14 40.36 -8.74 1.42
N PRO A 15 41.33 -8.64 2.33
CA PRO A 15 41.19 -9.12 3.69
C PRO A 15 40.04 -8.40 4.41
N PRO A 16 39.42 -9.01 5.43
CA PRO A 16 38.32 -8.41 6.19
C PRO A 16 38.77 -7.07 6.78
N GLY A 17 38.28 -5.98 6.20
CA GLY A 17 38.48 -4.64 6.71
C GLY A 17 37.82 -4.54 8.08
N TYR A 18 38.64 -4.29 9.10
CA TYR A 18 38.20 -3.86 10.41
C TYR A 18 37.25 -2.67 10.24
N TYR A 19 35.97 -2.86 10.53
CA TYR A 19 35.04 -1.75 10.64
C TYR A 19 35.51 -0.86 11.80
N PRO A 20 35.81 0.42 11.57
CA PRO A 20 36.11 1.33 12.66
C PRO A 20 34.89 1.40 13.59
N PRO A 21 35.07 1.38 14.92
CA PRO A 21 33.97 1.52 15.85
C PRO A 21 33.25 2.84 15.54
N HIS A 22 31.94 2.72 15.34
CA HIS A 22 31.07 3.84 15.04
C HIS A 22 31.36 5.00 16.00
N GLY A 23 31.81 6.09 15.38
CA GLY A 23 32.28 7.27 16.05
C GLY A 23 31.25 7.80 17.03
N ALA A 24 31.77 8.16 18.20
CA ALA A 24 31.16 9.13 19.08
C ALA A 24 30.60 10.29 18.25
N TYR A 25 29.32 10.61 18.48
CA TYR A 25 28.74 11.83 17.97
C TYR A 25 29.68 13.00 18.34
N PRO A 26 30.04 13.88 17.39
CA PRO A 26 30.78 15.07 17.72
C PRO A 26 29.97 15.84 18.78
N PRO A 27 30.62 16.30 19.88
CA PRO A 27 29.93 17.07 20.89
C PRO A 27 29.29 18.30 20.23
N PRO A 28 28.06 18.67 20.63
CA PRO A 28 27.39 19.82 20.06
C PRO A 28 28.30 21.05 20.17
N PRO A 29 28.32 21.91 19.13
CA PRO A 29 29.10 23.14 19.18
C PRO A 29 28.71 23.92 20.44
N PRO A 30 29.68 24.44 21.20
CA PRO A 30 29.39 25.17 22.42
C PRO A 30 28.48 26.35 22.08
N HIS A 31 27.24 26.27 22.53
CA HIS A 31 26.32 27.38 22.50
C HIS A 31 26.94 28.49 23.34
N GLY A 32 27.53 29.48 22.65
CA GLY A 32 27.99 30.72 23.25
C GLY A 32 26.80 31.38 23.91
N TYR A 33 26.79 31.35 25.25
CA TYR A 33 25.88 32.15 26.03
C TYR A 33 26.06 33.61 25.64
N PRO A 34 24.99 34.38 25.38
CA PRO A 34 25.10 35.81 25.20
C PRO A 34 25.77 36.42 26.45
N PRO A 35 26.70 37.37 26.26
CA PRO A 35 27.44 37.96 27.37
C PRO A 35 26.45 38.60 28.37
N PRO A 36 26.62 38.36 29.68
CA PRO A 36 25.79 38.99 30.68
C PRO A 36 25.97 40.51 30.63
N PRO A 37 24.91 41.29 30.89
CA PRO A 37 24.97 42.74 30.94
C PRO A 37 25.98 43.21 32.00
N PRO A 38 26.76 44.27 31.72
CA PRO A 38 27.81 44.74 32.61
C PRO A 38 27.20 45.39 33.85
N GLY A 39 27.32 44.72 34.99
CA GLY A 39 26.89 45.30 36.26
C GLY A 39 27.17 44.40 37.46
N TYR A 40 27.96 44.94 38.39
CA TYR A 40 28.20 44.51 39.76
C TYR A 40 29.34 43.50 40.01
N ALA A 41 30.45 44.09 40.44
CA ALA A 41 31.51 43.44 41.19
C ALA A 41 31.03 43.07 42.59
N HIS A 42 31.17 41.80 42.99
CA HIS A 42 31.41 41.48 44.40
C HIS A 42 32.08 40.12 44.62
N HIS A 43 32.91 40.10 45.65
CA HIS A 43 33.89 39.12 46.08
C HIS A 43 33.35 37.71 46.40
N GLY A 44 34.24 36.70 46.31
CA GLY A 44 34.19 35.52 47.18
C GLY A 44 34.81 34.24 46.60
N PRO A 45 35.86 33.65 47.22
CA PRO A 45 36.35 32.33 46.86
C PRO A 45 35.61 31.26 47.67
N HIS A 46 34.70 30.52 47.03
CA HIS A 46 34.12 29.32 47.63
C HIS A 46 34.18 28.14 46.65
N HIS A 47 35.04 27.18 46.97
CA HIS A 47 35.06 25.84 46.38
C HIS A 47 33.78 25.11 46.80
N GLY A 48 32.85 24.96 45.85
CA GLY A 48 31.62 24.18 45.99
C GLY A 48 31.71 22.81 45.28
N PRO A 49 30.96 21.81 45.76
CA PRO A 49 31.07 20.41 45.34
C PRO A 49 30.63 20.22 43.89
N TYR A 50 31.32 19.31 43.19
CA TYR A 50 31.06 18.92 41.80
C TYR A 50 29.57 18.65 41.55
N ALA A 51 28.94 19.52 40.78
CA ALA A 51 27.56 19.37 40.34
C ALA A 51 27.45 18.12 39.45
N ALA A 52 26.56 17.21 39.84
CA ALA A 52 26.24 16.03 39.07
C ALA A 52 25.73 16.43 37.66
N PRO A 53 26.15 15.74 36.59
CA PRO A 53 25.70 16.06 35.25
C PRO A 53 24.17 15.95 35.17
N PRO A 54 23.49 16.91 34.50
CA PRO A 54 22.05 16.91 34.41
C PRO A 54 21.56 15.63 33.71
N PRO A 55 20.47 15.01 34.19
CA PRO A 55 19.93 13.80 33.59
C PRO A 55 19.61 14.05 32.12
N GLN A 56 20.20 13.26 31.23
CA GLN A 56 19.86 13.30 29.81
C GLN A 56 18.42 12.84 29.65
N THR A 57 17.56 13.73 29.18
CA THR A 57 16.17 13.41 28.85
C THR A 57 16.14 12.50 27.63
N VAL A 58 15.99 11.20 27.87
CA VAL A 58 15.70 10.22 26.82
C VAL A 58 14.25 10.45 26.38
N TYR A 59 14.07 10.98 25.17
CA TYR A 59 12.75 11.08 24.55
C TYR A 59 12.30 9.68 24.12
N VAL A 60 11.51 9.03 24.97
CA VAL A 60 10.79 7.82 24.59
C VAL A 60 9.62 8.27 23.71
N GLN A 61 9.71 7.99 22.41
CA GLN A 61 8.60 8.20 21.49
C GLN A 61 7.49 7.20 21.83
N GLN A 62 6.53 7.63 22.64
CA GLN A 62 5.34 6.84 22.93
C GLN A 62 4.56 6.61 21.64
N SER A 63 4.32 5.35 21.30
CA SER A 63 3.40 5.00 20.21
C SER A 63 2.01 5.58 20.54
N PRO A 64 1.35 6.25 19.58
CA PRO A 64 0.05 6.87 19.82
C PRO A 64 -0.99 5.83 20.27
N PRO A 65 -1.92 6.21 21.19
CA PRO A 65 -2.96 5.32 21.67
C PRO A 65 -3.82 4.82 20.50
N HIS A 66 -4.03 3.51 20.46
CA HIS A 66 -4.74 2.84 19.39
C HIS A 66 -6.26 3.02 19.59
N ASP A 67 -6.90 3.91 18.83
CA ASP A 67 -8.36 4.10 18.89
C ASP A 67 -9.08 2.84 18.38
N ALA A 68 -9.75 2.14 19.30
CA ALA A 68 -10.47 0.89 19.04
C ALA A 68 -11.77 1.08 18.21
N ALA A 69 -12.20 2.32 17.95
CA ALA A 69 -13.50 2.61 17.35
C ALA A 69 -13.57 2.44 15.82
N ALA A 70 -12.44 2.46 15.11
CA ALA A 70 -12.41 2.41 13.64
C ALA A 70 -12.61 1.00 13.03
N GLY A 71 -12.79 -0.05 13.85
CA GLY A 71 -12.84 -1.45 13.39
C GLY A 71 -14.22 -2.02 13.03
N CYS A 72 -15.32 -1.38 13.45
CA CYS A 72 -16.65 -2.00 13.39
C CYS A 72 -17.18 -2.13 11.95
N CYS A 73 -17.02 -1.09 11.11
CA CYS A 73 -17.46 -1.13 9.71
C CYS A 73 -16.58 -2.06 8.84
N ALA A 74 -15.30 -2.21 9.16
CA ALA A 74 -14.41 -3.14 8.47
C ALA A 74 -14.74 -4.61 8.78
N GLY A 75 -15.14 -4.91 10.03
CA GLY A 75 -15.60 -6.24 10.43
C GLY A 75 -16.91 -6.65 9.73
N LEU A 76 -17.85 -5.73 9.56
CA LEU A 76 -19.12 -5.98 8.85
C LEU A 76 -18.92 -6.26 7.36
N MET A 77 -18.01 -5.54 6.69
CA MET A 77 -17.67 -5.80 5.28
C MET A 77 -16.94 -7.14 5.10
N ALA A 78 -16.07 -7.52 6.05
CA ALA A 78 -15.43 -8.83 6.06
C ALA A 78 -16.44 -9.97 6.28
N ALA A 79 -17.43 -9.79 7.17
CA ALA A 79 -18.49 -10.75 7.42
C ALA A 79 -19.43 -10.94 6.20
N LEU A 80 -19.76 -9.85 5.49
CA LEU A 80 -20.55 -9.93 4.25
C LEU A 80 -19.79 -10.65 3.12
N CYS A 81 -18.46 -10.52 3.04
CA CYS A 81 -17.63 -11.34 2.14
C CYS A 81 -17.66 -12.84 2.51
N CYS A 82 -17.69 -13.18 3.80
CA CYS A 82 -17.72 -14.58 4.26
C CYS A 82 -19.12 -15.24 4.09
N CYS A 83 -20.22 -14.51 4.27
CA CYS A 83 -21.57 -15.06 4.17
C CYS A 83 -22.01 -15.43 2.73
N CYS A 84 -21.25 -15.01 1.71
CA CYS A 84 -21.54 -15.34 0.32
C CYS A 84 -20.79 -16.60 -0.18
N ALA A 85 -20.03 -17.27 0.70
CA ALA A 85 -19.03 -18.27 0.34
C ALA A 85 -19.41 -19.73 0.63
N MET A 86 -20.60 -20.01 1.16
CA MET A 86 -20.97 -21.39 1.50
C MET A 86 -22.03 -21.93 0.54
N GLU A 87 -21.57 -22.85 -0.31
CA GLU A 87 -22.31 -23.91 -1.01
C GLU A 87 -22.35 -23.77 -2.54
N ALA A 88 -21.40 -24.45 -3.19
CA ALA A 88 -21.35 -24.71 -4.62
C ALA A 88 -20.95 -26.16 -4.86
N ALA A 89 -21.92 -27.07 -4.92
CA ALA A 89 -21.70 -28.45 -5.36
C ALA A 89 -22.99 -29.07 -5.89
N THR A 90 -23.20 -29.02 -7.21
CA THR A 90 -24.01 -30.04 -7.90
C THR A 90 -23.43 -30.53 -9.22
N ASP A 91 -22.39 -29.91 -9.80
CA ASP A 91 -21.73 -30.43 -11.00
C ASP A 91 -20.19 -30.44 -10.90
N PRO A 92 -19.51 -31.47 -11.43
CA PRO A 92 -18.06 -31.50 -11.47
C PRO A 92 -17.56 -30.41 -12.45
N PRO A 93 -16.79 -29.42 -11.98
CA PRO A 93 -16.28 -28.36 -12.84
C PRO A 93 -15.25 -28.94 -13.83
N PRO A 94 -15.04 -28.29 -14.99
CA PRO A 94 -13.93 -28.63 -15.86
C PRO A 94 -12.61 -28.58 -15.08
N PRO A 95 -11.61 -29.42 -15.44
CA PRO A 95 -10.32 -29.40 -14.77
C PRO A 95 -9.71 -27.99 -14.83
N PRO A 96 -9.08 -27.52 -13.74
CA PRO A 96 -8.52 -26.19 -13.71
C PRO A 96 -7.40 -26.05 -14.77
N PRO A 97 -7.25 -24.89 -15.40
CA PRO A 97 -6.10 -24.63 -16.24
C PRO A 97 -4.83 -24.78 -15.39
N LEU A 98 -3.89 -25.60 -15.86
CA LEU A 98 -2.69 -25.95 -15.09
C LEU A 98 -1.80 -24.73 -14.80
N LEU A 99 -1.71 -23.78 -15.74
CA LEU A 99 -0.79 -22.64 -15.61
C LEU A 99 -1.17 -21.69 -14.45
N PRO A 100 -2.42 -21.18 -14.32
CA PRO A 100 -2.82 -20.37 -13.16
C PRO A 100 -2.63 -21.09 -11.83
N LEU A 101 -2.95 -22.39 -11.77
CA LEU A 101 -2.76 -23.18 -10.56
C LEU A 101 -1.27 -23.24 -10.14
N ARG A 102 -0.36 -23.47 -11.09
CA ARG A 102 1.09 -23.44 -10.85
C ARG A 102 1.58 -22.06 -10.41
N LEU A 103 1.02 -21.00 -10.98
CA LEU A 103 1.34 -19.62 -10.60
C LEU A 103 0.92 -19.35 -9.14
N HIS A 104 -0.25 -19.81 -8.72
CA HIS A 104 -0.72 -19.67 -7.34
C HIS A 104 0.16 -20.47 -6.36
N GLN A 105 0.53 -21.70 -6.72
CA GLN A 105 1.46 -22.53 -5.95
C GLN A 105 2.81 -21.82 -5.76
N ALA A 106 3.39 -21.30 -6.85
CA ALA A 106 4.64 -20.56 -6.81
C ALA A 106 4.52 -19.29 -5.95
N ALA A 107 3.41 -18.54 -6.05
CA ALA A 107 3.16 -17.36 -5.24
C ALA A 107 3.10 -17.69 -3.74
N PHE A 108 2.40 -18.76 -3.35
CA PHE A 108 2.35 -19.19 -1.95
C PHE A 108 3.73 -19.63 -1.43
N LEU A 109 4.49 -20.37 -2.23
CA LEU A 109 5.84 -20.81 -1.87
C LEU A 109 6.81 -19.62 -1.71
N LEU A 110 6.81 -18.69 -2.67
CA LEU A 110 7.65 -17.48 -2.61
C LEU A 110 7.28 -16.59 -1.43
N SER A 111 5.99 -16.43 -1.16
CA SER A 111 5.51 -15.69 0.02
C SER A 111 5.99 -16.34 1.33
N THR A 112 5.86 -17.67 1.44
CA THR A 112 6.35 -18.42 2.61
C THR A 112 7.86 -18.28 2.79
N ALA A 113 8.63 -18.44 1.71
CA ALA A 113 10.09 -18.30 1.74
C ALA A 113 10.51 -16.88 2.16
N SER A 114 9.84 -15.84 1.65
CA SER A 114 10.08 -14.45 2.04
C SER A 114 9.86 -14.22 3.54
N MET A 115 8.79 -14.78 4.12
CA MET A 115 8.55 -14.71 5.57
C MET A 115 9.64 -15.40 6.39
N LEU A 116 10.11 -16.56 5.92
CA LEU A 116 11.17 -17.32 6.59
C LEU A 116 12.51 -16.58 6.58
N ILE A 117 12.86 -15.93 5.47
CA ILE A 117 14.11 -15.15 5.35
C ILE A 117 14.10 -13.95 6.31
N ASN A 118 12.95 -13.29 6.45
CA ASN A 118 12.82 -12.12 7.31
C ASN A 118 12.83 -12.44 8.82
N ARG A 119 12.90 -13.72 9.22
CA ARG A 119 12.90 -14.12 10.64
C ARG A 119 14.10 -13.62 11.45
N THR A 120 15.22 -13.33 10.79
CA THR A 120 16.50 -13.03 11.45
C THR A 120 16.53 -11.69 12.19
N LYS A 121 15.50 -10.86 12.08
CA LYS A 121 15.47 -9.48 12.61
C LYS A 121 14.32 -9.19 13.58
N LEU A 122 13.65 -10.22 14.11
CA LEU A 122 12.36 -10.06 14.77
C LEU A 122 12.42 -10.31 16.27
N ASP A 123 11.60 -9.56 16.99
CA ASP A 123 11.27 -9.83 18.37
C ASP A 123 10.42 -11.12 18.51
N ALA A 124 10.40 -11.68 19.72
CA ALA A 124 9.73 -12.96 19.97
C ALA A 124 8.22 -12.94 19.65
N GLY A 125 7.54 -11.82 19.90
CA GLY A 125 6.11 -11.66 19.60
C GLY A 125 5.82 -11.66 18.10
N ASP A 126 6.71 -11.05 17.32
CA ASP A 126 6.61 -11.01 15.87
C ASP A 126 6.95 -12.34 15.21
N LEU A 127 7.88 -13.07 15.81
CA LEU A 127 8.23 -14.43 15.38
C LEU A 127 7.02 -15.35 15.42
N LEU A 128 6.17 -15.29 16.44
CA LEU A 128 4.94 -16.07 16.52
C LEU A 128 3.97 -15.69 15.39
N THR A 129 3.74 -14.38 15.20
CA THR A 129 2.83 -13.88 14.16
C THR A 129 3.28 -14.30 12.76
N LEU A 130 4.57 -14.15 12.45
CA LEU A 130 5.13 -14.57 11.15
C LEU A 130 5.17 -16.08 10.99
N THR A 131 5.31 -16.85 12.07
CA THR A 131 5.23 -18.31 12.03
C THR A 131 3.82 -18.80 11.72
N MET A 132 2.80 -18.23 12.37
CA MET A 132 1.40 -18.55 12.08
C MET A 132 1.04 -18.19 10.63
N LEU A 133 1.59 -17.09 10.13
CA LEU A 133 1.33 -16.66 8.76
C LEU A 133 2.02 -17.55 7.71
N ALA A 134 3.27 -17.93 7.96
CA ALA A 134 4.00 -18.90 7.14
C ALA A 134 3.29 -20.27 7.15
N LEU A 135 2.77 -20.69 8.30
CA LEU A 135 1.97 -21.91 8.42
C LEU A 135 0.70 -21.80 7.57
N ALA A 136 -0.05 -20.70 7.67
CA ALA A 136 -1.26 -20.48 6.87
C ALA A 136 -0.98 -20.53 5.35
N HIS A 137 0.14 -19.96 4.89
CA HIS A 137 0.55 -20.05 3.48
C HIS A 137 0.95 -21.47 3.07
N THR A 138 1.60 -22.19 3.97
CA THR A 138 1.96 -23.58 3.74
C THR A 138 0.71 -24.44 3.62
N VAL A 139 -0.28 -24.26 4.51
CA VAL A 139 -1.58 -24.95 4.43
C VAL A 139 -2.31 -24.58 3.14
N ALA A 140 -2.33 -23.30 2.75
CA ALA A 140 -2.92 -22.88 1.48
C ALA A 140 -2.23 -23.53 0.27
N CYS A 141 -0.89 -23.61 0.28
CA CYS A 141 -0.12 -24.28 -0.76
C CYS A 141 -0.44 -25.78 -0.82
N VAL A 142 -0.45 -26.47 0.33
CA VAL A 142 -0.80 -27.89 0.42
C VAL A 142 -2.23 -28.13 -0.06
N TYR A 143 -3.18 -27.28 0.30
CA TYR A 143 -4.56 -27.34 -0.19
C TYR A 143 -4.64 -27.24 -1.71
N THR A 144 -3.86 -26.35 -2.35
CA THR A 144 -3.80 -26.26 -3.82
C THR A 144 -3.16 -27.48 -4.50
N LEU A 145 -2.39 -28.29 -3.76
CA LEU A 145 -1.74 -29.50 -4.26
C LEU A 145 -2.64 -30.74 -4.08
N LEU A 146 -3.30 -30.86 -2.92
CA LEU A 146 -4.12 -32.02 -2.58
C LEU A 146 -5.49 -31.98 -3.27
N GLU A 147 -6.13 -30.81 -3.32
CA GLU A 147 -7.49 -30.66 -3.82
C GLU A 147 -7.61 -29.55 -4.87
N PRO A 148 -6.91 -29.63 -6.01
CA PRO A 148 -6.85 -28.55 -7.00
C PRO A 148 -8.23 -28.20 -7.58
N ARG A 149 -9.14 -29.19 -7.67
CA ARG A 149 -10.52 -28.97 -8.14
C ARG A 149 -11.34 -28.18 -7.13
N HIS A 150 -11.31 -28.59 -5.87
CA HIS A 150 -12.06 -27.92 -4.81
C HIS A 150 -11.52 -26.51 -4.56
N TYR A 151 -10.19 -26.37 -4.52
CA TYR A 151 -9.53 -25.08 -4.48
C TYR A 151 -10.00 -24.17 -5.63
N TRP A 152 -10.05 -24.67 -6.86
CA TRP A 152 -10.44 -23.86 -8.02
C TRP A 152 -11.87 -23.34 -7.94
N GLN A 153 -12.79 -24.16 -7.40
CA GLN A 153 -14.17 -23.73 -7.13
C GLN A 153 -14.19 -22.62 -6.08
N GLN A 154 -13.46 -22.81 -4.98
CA GLN A 154 -13.49 -21.93 -3.81
C GLN A 154 -12.52 -20.74 -3.88
N ARG A 155 -11.69 -20.64 -4.93
CA ARG A 155 -10.59 -19.65 -5.02
C ARG A 155 -11.03 -18.20 -4.86
N HIS A 156 -12.25 -17.87 -5.30
CA HIS A 156 -12.76 -16.51 -5.35
C HIS A 156 -13.01 -15.90 -3.97
N TRP A 157 -13.26 -16.70 -2.92
CA TRP A 157 -13.31 -16.21 -1.54
C TRP A 157 -12.06 -16.62 -0.75
N PHE A 158 -11.50 -17.80 -1.05
CA PHE A 158 -10.33 -18.31 -0.34
C PHE A 158 -9.12 -17.39 -0.50
N LEU A 159 -8.84 -16.91 -1.72
CA LEU A 159 -7.71 -16.02 -1.98
C LEU A 159 -7.86 -14.66 -1.27
N PRO A 160 -9.00 -13.95 -1.37
CA PRO A 160 -9.24 -12.76 -0.55
C PRO A 160 -9.13 -13.01 0.95
N ALA A 161 -9.66 -14.12 1.46
CA ALA A 161 -9.60 -14.43 2.90
C ALA A 161 -8.16 -14.65 3.40
N VAL A 162 -7.37 -15.44 2.67
CA VAL A 162 -5.95 -15.68 3.00
C VAL A 162 -5.16 -14.37 2.92
N ARG A 163 -5.41 -13.55 1.91
CA ARG A 163 -4.79 -12.21 1.77
C ARG A 163 -5.20 -11.27 2.89
N LEU A 164 -6.43 -11.37 3.41
CA LEU A 164 -6.92 -10.51 4.47
C LEU A 164 -6.30 -10.87 5.81
N MET A 165 -6.22 -12.17 6.10
CA MET A 165 -5.46 -12.65 7.26
C MET A 165 -3.99 -12.19 7.20
N PHE A 166 -3.37 -12.28 6.02
CA PHE A 166 -2.00 -11.79 5.81
C PHE A 166 -1.90 -10.30 6.12
N TYR A 167 -2.76 -9.51 5.52
CA TYR A 167 -2.76 -8.06 5.67
C TYR A 167 -2.91 -7.65 7.15
N LEU A 168 -3.87 -8.25 7.86
CA LEU A 168 -4.12 -7.96 9.28
C LEU A 168 -2.94 -8.39 10.17
N SER A 169 -2.29 -9.51 9.86
CA SER A 169 -1.11 -9.99 10.59
C SER A 169 0.07 -9.04 10.44
N TYR A 170 0.33 -8.61 9.20
CA TYR A 170 1.40 -7.67 8.88
C TYR A 170 1.15 -6.25 9.41
N ARG A 171 -0.11 -5.86 9.61
CA ARG A 171 -0.43 -4.60 10.29
C ARG A 171 -0.02 -4.64 11.76
N ARG A 172 -0.26 -5.77 12.44
CA ARG A 172 0.11 -5.94 13.86
C ARG A 172 1.63 -6.01 14.07
N ALA A 173 2.32 -6.67 13.16
CA ALA A 173 3.75 -6.90 13.31
C ALA A 173 4.57 -5.60 13.18
N GLY A 174 4.06 -4.54 12.53
CA GLY A 174 4.80 -3.28 12.31
C GLY A 174 6.09 -3.41 11.47
N ILE A 175 6.50 -4.64 11.13
CA ILE A 175 7.81 -4.98 10.61
C ILE A 175 7.97 -4.64 9.13
N GLY A 176 9.14 -4.07 8.84
CA GLY A 176 9.79 -4.06 7.53
C GLY A 176 9.31 -2.97 6.57
N THR A 177 8.14 -2.39 6.80
CA THR A 177 7.64 -1.27 5.99
C THR A 177 8.28 0.06 6.35
N ILE A 178 8.57 0.27 7.64
CA ILE A 178 9.17 1.51 8.14
C ILE A 178 10.65 1.58 7.73
N ASP A 179 11.41 0.49 7.92
CA ASP A 179 12.84 0.43 7.54
C ASP A 179 13.13 0.82 6.07
N VAL A 180 12.22 0.47 5.15
CA VAL A 180 12.37 0.82 3.72
C VAL A 180 12.14 2.31 3.49
N LEU A 181 11.27 2.93 4.29
CA LEU A 181 10.92 4.35 4.26
C LEU A 181 11.82 5.21 5.16
N ASP A 182 12.66 4.61 6.01
CA ASP A 182 13.62 5.32 6.85
C ASP A 182 14.90 5.72 6.10
N ARG A 183 15.00 5.42 4.81
CA ARG A 183 16.12 5.91 3.99
C ARG A 183 15.83 7.35 3.52
N PRO A 184 16.83 8.26 3.53
CA PRO A 184 16.63 9.59 3.00
C PRO A 184 16.31 9.56 1.50
N ALA A 185 15.57 10.57 1.05
CA ALA A 185 15.21 10.71 -0.35
C ALA A 185 16.45 10.89 -1.23
N THR A 186 16.41 10.29 -2.42
CA THR A 186 17.52 10.29 -3.36
C THR A 186 17.31 11.31 -4.45
N ALA A 187 18.32 12.15 -4.72
CA ALA A 187 18.23 13.20 -5.73
C ALA A 187 18.27 12.65 -7.17
N GLY A 188 17.86 13.48 -8.14
CA GLY A 188 17.83 13.12 -9.56
C GLY A 188 16.64 12.24 -9.97
N LEU A 189 16.51 11.97 -11.28
CA LEU A 189 15.41 11.20 -11.86
C LEU A 189 15.45 9.72 -11.43
N THR A 190 16.63 9.11 -11.43
CA THR A 190 16.83 7.74 -10.94
C THR A 190 16.43 7.64 -9.46
N GLY A 191 16.74 8.67 -8.68
CA GLY A 191 16.33 8.75 -7.29
C GLY A 191 14.81 8.81 -7.12
N VAL A 192 14.09 9.55 -7.98
CA VAL A 192 12.61 9.55 -8.00
C VAL A 192 12.07 8.13 -8.19
N MET A 193 12.61 7.36 -9.14
CA MET A 193 12.14 6.00 -9.39
C MET A 193 12.44 5.06 -8.22
N ILE A 194 13.64 5.14 -7.64
CA ILE A 194 14.01 4.35 -6.46
C ILE A 194 13.11 4.68 -5.28
N ASP A 195 12.89 5.98 -5.00
CA ASP A 195 12.03 6.44 -3.92
C ASP A 195 10.58 6.03 -4.16
N PHE A 196 10.09 6.07 -5.41
CA PHE A 196 8.76 5.57 -5.78
C PHE A 196 8.61 4.08 -5.44
N PHE A 197 9.55 3.23 -5.87
CA PHE A 197 9.50 1.80 -5.54
C PHE A 197 9.61 1.54 -4.04
N ARG A 198 10.44 2.31 -3.31
CA ARG A 198 10.51 2.24 -1.84
C ARG A 198 9.19 2.61 -1.20
N ILE A 199 8.53 3.67 -1.68
CA ILE A 199 7.21 4.06 -1.20
C ILE A 199 6.20 2.97 -1.50
N SER A 200 6.11 2.47 -2.74
CA SER A 200 5.14 1.42 -3.10
C SER A 200 5.38 0.10 -2.38
N LEU A 201 6.62 -0.25 -2.06
CA LEU A 201 6.98 -1.43 -1.27
C LEU A 201 6.70 -1.21 0.22
N GLY A 202 7.10 -0.05 0.75
CA GLY A 202 6.91 0.36 2.14
C GLY A 202 5.44 0.55 2.51
N THR A 203 4.59 1.07 1.61
CA THR A 203 3.14 1.12 1.82
C THR A 203 2.44 -0.18 1.44
N ARG A 204 3.18 -1.17 0.91
CA ARG A 204 2.67 -2.46 0.41
C ARG A 204 1.70 -2.35 -0.78
N ALA A 205 1.54 -1.18 -1.38
CA ALA A 205 0.74 -1.01 -2.61
C ALA A 205 1.20 -1.94 -3.72
N LEU A 206 2.52 -2.12 -3.90
CA LEU A 206 3.04 -2.98 -4.95
C LEU A 206 2.67 -4.46 -4.73
N GLY A 207 2.73 -4.94 -3.49
CA GLY A 207 2.34 -6.31 -3.16
C GLY A 207 0.85 -6.56 -3.39
N LEU A 208 0.00 -5.60 -2.98
CA LEU A 208 -1.43 -5.64 -3.25
C LEU A 208 -1.73 -5.60 -4.74
N ALA A 209 -1.02 -4.75 -5.49
CA ALA A 209 -1.15 -4.65 -6.94
C ALA A 209 -0.83 -5.98 -7.63
N MET A 210 0.35 -6.53 -7.34
CA MET A 210 0.83 -7.79 -7.91
C MET A 210 -0.11 -8.95 -7.61
N ALA A 211 -0.66 -9.01 -6.39
CA ALA A 211 -1.61 -10.06 -6.05
C ALA A 211 -2.89 -9.99 -6.90
N GLY A 212 -3.44 -8.80 -7.15
CA GLY A 212 -4.58 -8.65 -8.07
C GLY A 212 -4.28 -9.10 -9.50
N LEU A 213 -3.05 -8.84 -9.98
CA LEU A 213 -2.58 -9.26 -11.31
C LEU A 213 -2.37 -10.78 -11.41
N VAL A 214 -1.80 -11.38 -10.37
CA VAL A 214 -1.39 -12.80 -10.37
C VAL A 214 -2.58 -13.74 -10.21
N PHE A 215 -3.56 -13.38 -9.37
CA PHE A 215 -4.64 -14.30 -9.01
C PHE A 215 -5.79 -14.37 -10.03
N GLY A 216 -5.88 -13.42 -10.96
CA GLY A 216 -6.88 -13.43 -12.03
C GLY A 216 -8.31 -13.46 -11.51
N GLU A 217 -8.63 -12.57 -10.57
CA GLU A 217 -9.97 -12.44 -9.99
C GLU A 217 -10.92 -11.68 -10.94
N PRO A 218 -12.25 -11.90 -10.84
CA PRO A 218 -13.22 -11.07 -11.54
C PRO A 218 -13.04 -9.58 -11.20
N PRO A 219 -13.30 -8.65 -12.14
CA PRO A 219 -13.09 -7.21 -11.93
C PRO A 219 -13.76 -6.63 -10.69
N ALA A 220 -15.03 -6.95 -10.44
CA ALA A 220 -15.80 -6.44 -9.31
C ALA A 220 -15.27 -7.00 -7.99
N ALA A 221 -14.89 -8.29 -7.95
CA ALA A 221 -14.23 -8.89 -6.80
C ALA A 221 -12.89 -8.20 -6.52
N THR A 222 -12.07 -7.99 -7.56
CA THR A 222 -10.79 -7.27 -7.46
C THR A 222 -11.00 -5.87 -6.90
N LEU A 223 -11.94 -5.10 -7.46
CA LEU A 223 -12.25 -3.74 -7.02
C LEU A 223 -12.67 -3.71 -5.54
N LEU A 224 -13.58 -4.60 -5.13
CA LEU A 224 -14.06 -4.69 -3.77
C LEU A 224 -12.94 -5.06 -2.80
N VAL A 225 -12.23 -6.15 -3.08
CA VAL A 225 -11.18 -6.67 -2.21
C VAL A 225 -10.03 -5.68 -2.06
N GLN A 226 -9.58 -5.05 -3.15
CA GLN A 226 -8.50 -4.07 -3.11
C GLN A 226 -8.93 -2.76 -2.44
N SER A 227 -10.18 -2.31 -2.62
CA SER A 227 -10.68 -1.12 -1.93
C SER A 227 -10.77 -1.32 -0.42
N VAL A 228 -11.21 -2.51 0.04
CA VAL A 228 -11.18 -2.89 1.45
C VAL A 228 -9.75 -2.89 1.99
N TYR A 229 -8.77 -3.42 1.24
CA TYR A 229 -7.37 -3.39 1.65
C TYR A 229 -6.82 -1.98 1.81
N VAL A 230 -7.03 -1.13 0.81
CA VAL A 230 -6.54 0.25 0.87
C VAL A 230 -7.24 1.02 1.98
N ALA A 231 -8.54 0.82 2.20
CA ALA A 231 -9.24 1.43 3.34
C ALA A 231 -8.63 1.01 4.68
N LEU A 232 -8.37 -0.29 4.87
CA LEU A 232 -7.71 -0.83 6.06
C LEU A 232 -6.25 -0.34 6.23
N LEU A 233 -5.58 -0.01 5.13
CA LEU A 233 -4.22 0.56 5.12
C LEU A 233 -4.20 2.03 5.48
N MET A 234 -5.12 2.80 4.90
CA MET A 234 -5.19 4.23 5.14
C MET A 234 -5.74 4.56 6.53
N ALA A 235 -6.70 3.78 7.04
CA ALA A 235 -7.34 4.05 8.34
C ALA A 235 -6.40 3.94 9.55
N GLY A 236 -5.20 3.36 9.40
CA GLY A 236 -4.31 3.12 10.53
C GLY A 236 -2.94 3.77 10.46
N ASN A 237 -2.44 4.08 9.25
CA ASN A 237 -0.99 4.28 9.06
C ASN A 237 -0.62 5.53 8.25
N SER A 238 -1.59 6.33 7.79
CA SER A 238 -1.32 7.47 6.91
C SER A 238 -0.35 8.48 7.52
N GLU A 239 -0.55 8.84 8.80
CA GLU A 239 0.34 9.73 9.54
C GLU A 239 1.72 9.11 9.78
N GLY A 240 1.74 7.82 10.15
CA GLY A 240 2.96 7.06 10.37
C GLY A 240 3.85 6.97 9.12
N TYR A 241 3.26 6.92 7.91
CA TYR A 241 4.05 7.01 6.69
C TYR A 241 4.65 8.41 6.51
N CYS A 242 3.88 9.47 6.74
CA CYS A 242 4.34 10.84 6.53
C CYS A 242 5.41 11.32 7.52
N SER A 243 5.55 10.65 8.66
CA SER A 243 6.63 10.92 9.62
C SER A 243 7.95 10.20 9.31
N THR A 244 7.97 9.25 8.35
CA THR A 244 9.19 8.53 7.95
C THR A 244 10.23 9.46 7.33
N GLN A 245 11.52 9.11 7.44
CA GLN A 245 12.61 9.95 6.93
C GLN A 245 12.50 10.24 5.43
N LEU A 246 12.05 9.27 4.63
CA LEU A 246 11.86 9.42 3.19
C LEU A 246 10.80 10.48 2.87
N LEU A 247 9.61 10.39 3.48
CA LEU A 247 8.47 11.26 3.19
C LEU A 247 8.53 12.61 3.93
N ALA A 248 9.18 12.67 5.09
CA ALA A 248 9.42 13.90 5.82
C ALA A 248 10.51 14.79 5.18
N SER A 249 11.37 14.22 4.33
CA SER A 249 12.44 14.97 3.67
C SER A 249 11.91 16.14 2.83
N PRO A 250 12.60 17.30 2.80
CA PRO A 250 12.17 18.46 2.04
C PRO A 250 12.08 18.18 0.54
N LEU A 251 12.94 17.30 0.02
CA LEU A 251 12.94 16.85 -1.37
C LEU A 251 11.65 16.10 -1.72
N SER A 252 11.25 15.12 -0.90
CA SER A 252 10.02 14.36 -1.11
C SER A 252 8.78 15.25 -0.98
N ARG A 253 8.75 16.16 -0.01
CA ARG A 253 7.67 17.15 0.13
C ARG A 253 7.55 18.02 -1.11
N ALA A 254 8.65 18.57 -1.62
CA ALA A 254 8.64 19.36 -2.85
C ALA A 254 8.11 18.55 -4.05
N ARG A 255 8.47 17.27 -4.18
CA ARG A 255 7.93 16.38 -5.21
C ARG A 255 6.44 16.11 -5.04
N MET A 256 5.98 15.84 -3.81
CA MET A 256 4.56 15.64 -3.50
C MET A 256 3.73 16.89 -3.79
N HIS A 257 4.23 18.08 -3.48
CA HIS A 257 3.55 19.34 -3.83
C HIS A 257 3.44 19.53 -5.34
N ARG A 258 4.50 19.24 -6.11
CA ARG A 258 4.45 19.29 -7.58
C ARG A 258 3.46 18.27 -8.15
N LEU A 259 3.44 17.05 -7.61
CA LEU A 259 2.49 16.02 -8.02
C LEU A 259 1.06 16.44 -7.70
N ALA A 260 0.80 16.94 -6.49
CA ALA A 260 -0.50 17.47 -6.11
C ALA A 260 -0.94 18.60 -7.06
N ALA A 261 -0.08 19.58 -7.32
CA ALA A 261 -0.36 20.66 -8.26
C ALA A 261 -0.68 20.17 -9.68
N ALA A 262 0.06 19.16 -10.16
CA ALA A 262 -0.20 18.53 -11.45
C ALA A 262 -1.55 17.80 -11.47
N LEU A 263 -1.90 17.09 -10.39
CA LEU A 263 -3.19 16.42 -10.25
C LEU A 263 -4.36 17.41 -10.21
N GLU A 264 -4.24 18.50 -9.44
CA GLU A 264 -5.22 19.59 -9.42
C GLU A 264 -5.46 20.13 -10.84
N THR A 265 -4.36 20.45 -11.55
CA THR A 265 -4.42 20.94 -12.93
C THR A 265 -5.05 19.91 -13.88
N ALA A 266 -4.71 18.63 -13.72
CA ALA A 266 -5.26 17.54 -14.53
C ALA A 266 -6.75 17.31 -14.27
N THR A 267 -7.29 17.73 -13.12
CA THR A 267 -8.72 17.60 -12.79
C THR A 267 -9.57 18.75 -13.32
N LEU A 268 -8.97 19.87 -13.71
CA LEU A 268 -9.70 21.06 -14.18
C LEU A 268 -10.67 20.77 -15.33
N PRO A 269 -10.30 20.01 -16.38
CA PRO A 269 -11.26 19.71 -17.45
C PRO A 269 -12.49 18.93 -16.95
N ALA A 270 -12.34 18.10 -15.91
CA ALA A 270 -13.45 17.33 -15.36
C ALA A 270 -14.43 18.25 -14.62
N ALA A 271 -13.89 19.19 -13.84
CA ALA A 271 -14.69 20.18 -13.14
C ALA A 271 -15.49 21.06 -14.13
N VAL A 272 -14.86 21.50 -15.23
CA VAL A 272 -15.51 22.32 -16.26
C VAL A 272 -16.64 21.56 -16.96
N VAL A 273 -16.49 20.26 -17.20
CA VAL A 273 -17.52 19.46 -17.88
C VAL A 273 -18.69 19.12 -16.94
N LEU A 274 -18.41 18.86 -15.65
CA LEU A 274 -19.43 18.40 -14.70
C LEU A 274 -20.24 19.53 -14.06
N GLN A 275 -19.69 20.75 -13.99
CA GLN A 275 -20.38 21.88 -13.35
C GLN A 275 -20.87 22.85 -14.42
N PRO A 276 -22.19 23.07 -14.55
CA PRO A 276 -22.69 24.20 -15.34
C PRO A 276 -22.28 25.48 -14.61
N LEU A 277 -21.21 26.13 -15.07
CA LEU A 277 -20.76 27.37 -14.47
C LEU A 277 -21.85 28.44 -14.64
N PRO A 278 -22.33 29.07 -13.55
CA PRO A 278 -23.14 30.26 -13.69
C PRO A 278 -22.30 31.35 -14.36
N SER A 279 -22.81 31.87 -15.48
CA SER A 279 -22.22 32.91 -16.32
C SER A 279 -21.78 34.10 -15.47
N GLY A 280 -20.50 34.17 -15.09
CA GLY A 280 -19.96 35.26 -14.27
C GLY A 280 -19.06 34.85 -13.10
N SER A 281 -18.98 33.56 -12.76
CA SER A 281 -18.06 33.08 -11.73
C SER A 281 -16.71 32.67 -12.34
N SER A 282 -15.64 33.39 -11.99
CA SER A 282 -14.27 33.07 -12.38
C SER A 282 -13.75 31.86 -11.59
N ALA A 283 -14.15 30.65 -12.00
CA ALA A 283 -13.76 29.38 -11.36
C ALA A 283 -12.23 29.19 -11.20
N LEU A 284 -11.43 29.88 -12.02
CA LEU A 284 -9.97 29.92 -11.89
C LEU A 284 -9.49 30.57 -10.58
N SER A 285 -10.25 31.48 -9.98
CA SER A 285 -9.85 32.19 -8.75
C SER A 285 -10.03 31.36 -7.48
N ALA A 286 -11.00 30.44 -7.45
CA ALA A 286 -11.26 29.56 -6.31
C ALA A 286 -10.24 28.41 -6.18
N GLY A 287 -9.56 28.03 -7.27
CA GLY A 287 -8.57 26.95 -7.25
C GLY A 287 -7.16 27.34 -6.76
N LEU A 288 -6.80 28.63 -6.83
CA LEU A 288 -5.45 29.10 -6.48
C LEU A 288 -5.06 28.98 -4.98
N PRO A 289 -5.93 29.27 -3.99
CA PRO A 289 -5.53 29.20 -2.59
C PRO A 289 -5.25 27.77 -2.08
N ILE A 290 -5.63 26.72 -2.83
CA ILE A 290 -5.38 25.32 -2.49
C ILE A 290 -3.89 24.93 -2.68
N LEU A 291 -3.13 25.70 -3.46
CA LEU A 291 -1.74 25.40 -3.83
C LEU A 291 -0.69 25.87 -2.80
N GLN A 292 -1.01 26.79 -1.88
CA GLN A 292 0.02 27.56 -1.16
C GLN A 292 0.34 27.13 0.29
N GLY A 293 -0.25 26.07 0.85
CA GLY A 293 0.09 25.78 2.26
C GLY A 293 -0.46 24.54 2.93
N THR A 294 -0.87 23.50 2.20
CA THR A 294 -1.47 22.36 2.92
C THR A 294 -0.40 21.45 3.50
N LYS A 295 -0.29 21.48 4.83
CA LYS A 295 0.37 20.47 5.67
C LYS A 295 -0.11 19.04 5.34
N ASP A 296 -1.25 18.92 4.65
CA ASP A 296 -1.94 17.67 4.33
C ASP A 296 -1.61 17.09 2.94
N ALA A 297 -0.59 17.61 2.25
CA ALA A 297 -0.23 17.11 0.92
C ALA A 297 0.29 15.65 0.98
N CYS A 298 1.01 15.27 2.03
CA CYS A 298 1.57 13.93 2.13
C CYS A 298 0.49 12.83 2.27
N PRO A 299 -0.44 12.90 3.26
CA PRO A 299 -1.48 11.88 3.40
C PRO A 299 -2.36 11.75 2.14
N ALA A 300 -2.70 12.88 1.49
CA ALA A 300 -3.50 12.87 0.27
C ALA A 300 -2.75 12.21 -0.91
N VAL A 301 -1.48 12.55 -1.14
CA VAL A 301 -0.68 11.96 -2.22
C VAL A 301 -0.41 10.47 -1.98
N VAL A 302 -0.07 10.08 -0.75
CA VAL A 302 0.14 8.68 -0.40
C VAL A 302 -1.15 7.88 -0.60
N SER A 303 -2.30 8.40 -0.16
CA SER A 303 -3.60 7.75 -0.37
C SER A 303 -3.91 7.60 -1.85
N PHE A 304 -3.72 8.65 -2.64
CA PHE A 304 -3.92 8.64 -4.08
C PHE A 304 -3.05 7.58 -4.77
N VAL A 305 -1.74 7.55 -4.47
CA VAL A 305 -0.82 6.56 -5.05
C VAL A 305 -1.23 5.14 -4.69
N ASN A 306 -1.63 4.89 -3.44
CA ASN A 306 -2.10 3.56 -3.02
C ASN A 306 -3.40 3.16 -3.73
N ILE A 307 -4.37 4.08 -3.90
CA ILE A 307 -5.60 3.80 -4.66
C ILE A 307 -5.28 3.46 -6.11
N ILE A 308 -4.42 4.23 -6.77
CA ILE A 308 -4.06 3.98 -8.17
C ILE A 308 -3.36 2.64 -8.32
N LEU A 309 -2.32 2.38 -7.52
CA LEU A 309 -1.50 1.19 -7.66
C LEU A 309 -2.22 -0.07 -7.17
N ALA A 310 -2.90 -0.03 -6.03
CA ALA A 310 -3.48 -1.22 -5.42
C ALA A 310 -4.92 -1.48 -5.87
N VAL A 311 -5.69 -0.47 -6.29
CA VAL A 311 -7.10 -0.63 -6.67
C VAL A 311 -7.30 -0.47 -8.17
N VAL A 312 -6.96 0.69 -8.73
CA VAL A 312 -7.30 1.02 -10.12
C VAL A 312 -6.53 0.14 -11.09
N MET A 313 -5.19 0.07 -10.99
CA MET A 313 -4.37 -0.72 -11.91
C MET A 313 -4.74 -2.21 -11.94
N PRO A 314 -4.90 -2.91 -10.79
CA PRO A 314 -5.26 -4.32 -10.80
C PRO A 314 -6.69 -4.54 -11.31
N THR A 315 -7.62 -3.62 -11.03
CA THR A 315 -8.99 -3.71 -11.56
C THR A 315 -8.99 -3.57 -13.09
N LEU A 316 -8.22 -2.64 -13.66
CA LEU A 316 -8.10 -2.48 -15.10
C LEU A 316 -7.45 -3.71 -15.76
N ALA A 317 -6.41 -4.26 -15.14
CA ALA A 317 -5.79 -5.49 -15.62
C ALA A 317 -6.74 -6.69 -15.53
N ALA A 318 -7.51 -6.81 -14.45
CA ALA A 318 -8.59 -7.79 -14.33
C ALA A 318 -9.63 -7.59 -15.44
N LEU A 319 -10.06 -6.34 -15.72
CA LEU A 319 -10.98 -6.05 -16.82
C LEU A 319 -10.46 -6.49 -18.18
N HIS A 320 -9.16 -6.28 -18.45
CA HIS A 320 -8.54 -6.66 -19.72
C HIS A 320 -8.36 -8.18 -19.87
N SER A 321 -8.12 -8.90 -18.78
CA SER A 321 -7.91 -10.35 -18.79
C SER A 321 -9.17 -11.17 -18.54
N TRP A 322 -10.24 -10.53 -18.07
CA TRP A 322 -11.50 -11.19 -17.75
C TRP A 322 -12.36 -11.37 -18.99
N HIS A 323 -12.74 -12.62 -19.23
CA HIS A 323 -13.74 -12.97 -20.23
C HIS A 323 -15.01 -13.42 -19.51
N PRO A 324 -16.17 -12.79 -19.78
CA PRO A 324 -17.43 -13.23 -19.19
C PRO A 324 -17.69 -14.67 -19.61
N PRO A 325 -18.00 -15.59 -18.67
CA PRO A 325 -18.43 -16.92 -19.06
C PRO A 325 -19.69 -16.81 -19.93
N PRO A 326 -19.80 -17.61 -21.00
CA PRO A 326 -21.01 -17.62 -21.80
C PRO A 326 -22.21 -17.99 -20.92
N PRO A 327 -23.38 -17.36 -21.12
CA PRO A 327 -24.56 -17.70 -20.34
C PRO A 327 -24.91 -19.17 -20.59
N SER A 328 -24.77 -20.01 -19.56
CA SER A 328 -25.26 -21.39 -19.65
C SER A 328 -26.79 -21.37 -19.65
N PRO A 329 -27.47 -22.01 -20.61
CA PRO A 329 -28.93 -22.07 -20.66
C PRO A 329 -29.53 -22.74 -19.40
N GLU A 330 -28.80 -23.68 -18.79
CA GLU A 330 -29.21 -24.34 -17.54
C GLU A 330 -29.21 -23.37 -16.36
N HIS A 331 -28.27 -22.41 -16.32
CA HIS A 331 -28.23 -21.40 -15.25
C HIS A 331 -29.42 -20.44 -15.29
N ILE A 332 -30.04 -20.23 -16.46
CA ILE A 332 -31.24 -19.39 -16.61
C ILE A 332 -32.46 -20.13 -16.04
N ALA A 333 -32.52 -21.45 -16.20
CA ALA A 333 -33.64 -22.27 -15.74
C ALA A 333 -33.57 -22.61 -14.24
N GLN A 334 -32.37 -22.70 -13.67
CA GLN A 334 -32.16 -23.24 -12.33
C GLN A 334 -31.77 -22.23 -11.26
N GLN A 335 -31.70 -20.92 -11.52
CA GLN A 335 -31.37 -19.95 -10.46
C GLN A 335 -32.42 -19.98 -9.34
N PRO A 336 -32.15 -20.65 -8.19
CA PRO A 336 -33.10 -20.71 -7.10
C PRO A 336 -33.06 -19.36 -6.38
N CYS A 337 -34.12 -19.01 -5.66
CA CYS A 337 -34.22 -17.80 -4.83
C CYS A 337 -33.19 -17.68 -3.69
N SER A 338 -32.09 -18.43 -3.70
CA SER A 338 -31.06 -18.41 -2.66
C SER A 338 -30.29 -17.08 -2.65
N LEU A 339 -29.87 -16.65 -1.47
CA LEU A 339 -29.04 -15.46 -1.28
C LEU A 339 -27.75 -15.54 -2.14
N HIS A 340 -27.15 -16.72 -2.22
CA HIS A 340 -25.96 -17.00 -3.02
C HIS A 340 -26.18 -16.74 -4.51
N GLY A 341 -27.27 -17.26 -5.09
CA GLY A 341 -27.60 -17.02 -6.49
C GLY A 341 -27.76 -15.53 -6.78
N ARG A 342 -28.37 -14.78 -5.86
CA ARG A 342 -28.52 -13.32 -5.97
C ARG A 342 -27.18 -12.59 -5.90
N VAL A 343 -26.30 -12.96 -4.97
CA VAL A 343 -24.98 -12.34 -4.85
C VAL A 343 -24.11 -12.64 -6.07
N ALA A 344 -24.05 -13.90 -6.51
CA ALA A 344 -23.32 -14.29 -7.71
C ALA A 344 -23.86 -13.56 -8.96
N ALA A 345 -25.19 -13.44 -9.09
CA ALA A 345 -25.81 -12.67 -10.17
C ALA A 345 -25.46 -11.18 -10.09
N ALA A 346 -25.43 -10.59 -8.90
CA ALA A 346 -25.06 -9.20 -8.68
C ALA A 346 -23.59 -8.94 -9.06
N PHE A 347 -22.66 -9.81 -8.65
CA PHE A 347 -21.25 -9.71 -9.08
C PHE A 347 -21.10 -9.89 -10.59
N ALA A 348 -21.75 -10.89 -11.19
CA ALA A 348 -21.70 -11.09 -12.63
C ALA A 348 -22.33 -9.92 -13.41
N ALA A 349 -23.34 -9.25 -12.86
CA ALA A 349 -23.90 -8.02 -13.41
C ALA A 349 -22.92 -6.85 -13.27
N ALA A 350 -22.28 -6.71 -12.11
CA ALA A 350 -21.27 -5.69 -11.86
C ALA A 350 -20.04 -5.85 -12.77
N ASP A 351 -19.52 -7.06 -12.95
CA ASP A 351 -18.41 -7.36 -13.87
C ASP A 351 -18.77 -6.98 -15.31
N ARG A 352 -19.98 -7.34 -15.76
CA ARG A 352 -20.48 -6.97 -17.10
C ARG A 352 -20.64 -5.46 -17.23
N ALA A 353 -21.11 -4.77 -16.20
CA ALA A 353 -21.25 -3.32 -16.19
C ALA A 353 -19.89 -2.64 -16.26
N LEU A 354 -18.91 -3.08 -15.45
CA LEU A 354 -17.53 -2.59 -15.49
C LEU A 354 -16.89 -2.85 -16.86
N HIS A 355 -16.98 -4.07 -17.37
CA HIS A 355 -16.44 -4.40 -18.69
C HIS A 355 -17.07 -3.53 -19.79
N ARG A 356 -18.39 -3.29 -19.76
CA ARG A 356 -19.04 -2.38 -20.71
C ARG A 356 -18.61 -0.93 -20.52
N LEU A 357 -18.45 -0.47 -19.28
CA LEU A 357 -18.05 0.89 -18.97
C LEU A 357 -16.63 1.18 -19.47
N PHE A 358 -15.70 0.25 -19.24
CA PHE A 358 -14.28 0.44 -19.54
C PHE A 358 -13.88 -0.01 -20.96
N LEU A 359 -14.46 -1.11 -21.47
CA LEU A 359 -14.09 -1.71 -22.76
C LEU A 359 -15.22 -1.66 -23.80
N GLY A 360 -16.46 -1.44 -23.38
CA GLY A 360 -17.63 -1.35 -24.26
C GLY A 360 -17.81 0.05 -24.86
N GLY A 361 -17.08 0.35 -25.93
CA GLY A 361 -17.39 1.50 -26.78
C GLY A 361 -16.22 2.01 -27.60
N ALA A 362 -16.28 3.30 -27.96
CA ALA A 362 -15.27 3.93 -28.81
C ALA A 362 -13.87 3.87 -28.16
N PRO A 363 -12.79 3.76 -28.96
CA PRO A 363 -11.43 3.51 -28.48
C PRO A 363 -10.87 4.59 -27.54
N TRP A 364 -11.49 5.77 -27.49
CA TRP A 364 -11.11 6.87 -26.60
C TRP A 364 -11.78 6.82 -25.21
N ARG A 365 -12.72 5.89 -24.97
CA ARG A 365 -13.39 5.74 -23.66
C ARG A 365 -12.46 5.25 -22.53
N PRO A 366 -11.62 4.21 -22.71
CA PRO A 366 -10.75 3.74 -21.64
C PRO A 366 -9.88 4.83 -21.01
N PRO A 367 -9.13 5.67 -21.76
CA PRO A 367 -8.30 6.70 -21.14
C PRO A 367 -9.12 7.77 -20.43
N LEU A 368 -10.33 8.10 -20.92
CA LEU A 368 -11.22 9.05 -20.22
C LEU A 368 -11.77 8.47 -18.92
N VAL A 369 -12.17 7.20 -18.89
CA VAL A 369 -12.67 6.57 -17.66
C VAL A 369 -11.53 6.43 -16.66
N VAL A 370 -10.33 6.03 -17.10
CA VAL A 370 -9.15 5.99 -16.22
C VAL A 370 -8.83 7.38 -15.68
N TRP A 371 -8.83 8.40 -16.54
CA TRP A 371 -8.62 9.78 -16.11
C TRP A 371 -9.70 10.21 -15.10
N TYR A 372 -10.97 9.92 -15.34
CA TYR A 372 -12.07 10.22 -14.41
C TYR A 372 -11.92 9.50 -13.07
N CYS A 373 -11.52 8.22 -13.07
CA CYS A 373 -11.24 7.48 -11.84
C CYS A 373 -10.06 8.10 -11.08
N CYS A 374 -9.00 8.51 -11.78
CA CYS A 374 -7.86 9.20 -11.17
C CYS A 374 -8.27 10.55 -10.57
N THR A 375 -9.05 11.35 -11.30
CA THR A 375 -9.52 12.65 -10.79
C THR A 375 -10.44 12.47 -9.59
N ALA A 376 -11.43 11.57 -9.68
CA ALA A 376 -12.32 11.27 -8.56
C ALA A 376 -11.56 10.75 -7.33
N ALA A 377 -10.58 9.86 -7.52
CA ALA A 377 -9.74 9.36 -6.43
C ALA A 377 -8.91 10.49 -5.79
N TRP A 378 -8.34 11.39 -6.59
CA TRP A 378 -7.61 12.55 -6.09
C TRP A 378 -8.50 13.44 -5.23
N TRP A 379 -9.68 13.82 -5.73
CA TRP A 379 -10.64 14.64 -5.01
C TRP A 379 -11.10 13.97 -3.71
N ALA A 380 -11.41 12.67 -3.74
CA ALA A 380 -11.78 11.91 -2.55
C ALA A 380 -10.66 11.88 -1.48
N CYS A 381 -9.40 11.75 -1.90
CA CYS A 381 -8.25 11.79 -0.99
C CYS A 381 -8.04 13.19 -0.42
N ARG A 382 -8.25 14.22 -1.23
CA ARG A 382 -8.00 15.63 -0.88
C ARG A 382 -9.03 16.19 0.09
N PHE A 383 -10.30 15.85 -0.10
CA PHE A 383 -11.42 16.39 0.67
C PHE A 383 -11.99 15.40 1.69
N SER A 384 -11.27 14.32 2.01
CA SER A 384 -11.74 13.34 2.99
C SER A 384 -11.88 14.02 4.36
N PRO A 385 -13.08 14.02 4.97
CA PRO A 385 -13.33 14.69 6.25
C PRO A 385 -12.52 14.10 7.40
N VAL A 386 -12.00 12.86 7.23
CA VAL A 386 -11.11 12.19 8.18
C VAL A 386 -9.84 13.00 8.44
N GLN A 387 -9.38 13.83 7.49
CA GLN A 387 -8.20 14.69 7.68
C GLN A 387 -8.49 16.00 8.44
N MET A 388 -9.76 16.36 8.68
CA MET A 388 -10.12 17.64 9.31
C MET A 388 -10.25 17.58 10.84
N GLN A 389 -10.06 16.41 11.46
CA GLN A 389 -10.24 16.23 12.91
C GLN A 389 -8.92 16.06 13.70
N GLY A 390 -7.77 16.20 13.04
CA GLY A 390 -6.43 16.08 13.65
C GLY A 390 -5.84 17.41 14.11
#